data_AF-A0A089LQU1-F1
#
_entry.id   AF-A0A089LQU1-F1
#
_cell.length_a   1.000
_cell.length_b   1.000
_cell.length_c   1.000
_cell.angle_alpha   90.00
_cell.angle_beta   90.00
_cell.angle_gamma   90.00
#
_symmetry.space_group_name_H-M   'P 1'
#
loop_
_entity.id
_entity.type
_entity.pdbx_description
1 polymer ?
#
loop_
_entity_poly.entity_id
_entity_poly.type
_entity_poly.pdbx_seq_one_letter_code
_entity_poly.pdbx_strand_id
1 'polypeptide(L)'
;MQTVELTEEILKSTGWAYQFDLSVLANSNEDTINEHTTNVYLSALQALSKQKSKKLLIGPFYFWICQKRILGDNNRFVDGFALIVTPFYQEVVGRDVDPIVETMWKHKGYIRMESAIPILEGAVPLCVFEDGQAIPIELDAALLARLNDTFEEHQYMLSLVNPGMTLRSNPYVEFYRRSR
;
A
#
# COMPACT_ATOMS: atom_id res chain seq x y z
N MET A 1 1.98 8.29 22.72
CA MET A 1 1.88 7.84 21.32
C MET A 1 0.45 8.05 20.88
N GLN A 2 0.23 8.75 19.79
CA GLN A 2 -1.11 8.86 19.19
C GLN A 2 -1.34 7.56 18.41
N THR A 3 -2.29 6.75 18.86
CA THR A 3 -2.67 5.53 18.13
C THR A 3 -3.61 5.95 17.01
N VAL A 4 -3.22 5.71 15.77
CA VAL A 4 -4.04 5.99 14.59
C VAL A 4 -5.01 4.84 14.42
N GLU A 5 -6.30 5.10 14.64
CA GLU A 5 -7.35 4.12 14.42
C GLU A 5 -7.83 4.20 12.96
N LEU A 6 -7.62 3.13 12.20
CA LEU A 6 -8.16 3.03 10.84
C LEU A 6 -9.66 2.80 10.92
N THR A 7 -10.47 3.62 10.25
CA THR A 7 -11.92 3.41 10.14
C THR A 7 -12.22 2.35 9.08
N GLU A 8 -13.43 1.79 9.11
CA GLU A 8 -13.89 0.85 8.08
C GLU A 8 -13.84 1.45 6.66
N GLU A 9 -14.15 2.74 6.53
CA GLU A 9 -14.04 3.46 5.27
C GLU A 9 -12.59 3.46 4.74
N ILE A 10 -11.61 3.68 5.62
CA ILE A 10 -10.19 3.65 5.25
C ILE A 10 -9.77 2.23 4.86
N LEU A 11 -10.22 1.22 5.58
CA LEU A 11 -9.95 -0.19 5.25
C LEU A 11 -10.50 -0.56 3.85
N LYS A 12 -11.65 0.00 3.47
CA LYS A 12 -12.29 -0.23 2.17
C LYS A 12 -11.89 0.79 1.09
N SER A 13 -10.98 1.71 1.41
CA SER A 13 -10.58 2.80 0.51
C SER A 13 -9.78 2.31 -0.70
N THR A 14 -9.89 3.06 -1.79
CA THR A 14 -9.09 2.90 -3.00
C THR A 14 -7.95 3.91 -3.04
N GLY A 15 -6.88 3.59 -3.77
CA GLY A 15 -5.79 4.53 -3.98
C GLY A 15 -4.83 4.10 -5.07
N TRP A 16 -3.70 4.81 -5.16
CA TRP A 16 -2.65 4.51 -6.14
C TRP A 16 -1.65 3.51 -5.59
N ALA A 17 -1.44 2.42 -6.34
CA ALA A 17 -0.39 1.44 -6.11
C ALA A 17 0.80 1.69 -7.05
N TYR A 18 1.99 1.79 -6.47
CA TYR A 18 3.27 1.89 -7.16
C TYR A 18 3.99 0.55 -7.04
N GLN A 19 4.21 -0.11 -8.18
CA GLN A 19 4.75 -1.47 -8.21
C GLN A 19 6.22 -1.47 -8.60
N PHE A 20 6.99 -2.31 -7.90
CA PHE A 20 8.43 -2.45 -8.06
C PHE A 20 8.80 -3.92 -8.24
N ASP A 21 9.49 -4.24 -9.33
CA ASP A 21 10.10 -5.54 -9.61
C ASP A 21 11.32 -5.74 -8.70
N LEU A 22 11.22 -6.65 -7.72
CA LEU A 22 12.33 -6.93 -6.81
C LEU A 22 13.38 -7.86 -7.44
N SER A 23 13.12 -8.45 -8.61
CA SER A 23 14.12 -9.29 -9.30
C SER A 23 15.35 -8.49 -9.74
N VAL A 24 15.23 -7.17 -9.86
CA VAL A 24 16.38 -6.26 -10.08
C VAL A 24 17.37 -6.28 -8.91
N LEU A 25 16.96 -6.83 -7.76
CA LEU A 25 17.74 -7.02 -6.54
C LEU A 25 17.93 -8.52 -6.21
N ALA A 26 17.69 -9.46 -7.13
CA ALA A 26 17.68 -10.90 -6.84
C ALA A 26 19.00 -11.46 -6.28
N ASN A 27 20.13 -10.78 -6.52
CA ASN A 27 21.45 -11.17 -6.00
C ASN A 27 21.82 -10.44 -4.70
N SER A 28 20.91 -9.63 -4.16
CA SER A 28 21.10 -8.88 -2.93
C SER A 28 20.61 -9.67 -1.72
N ASN A 29 21.11 -9.33 -0.53
CA ASN A 29 20.63 -9.90 0.72
C ASN A 29 19.30 -9.24 1.16
N GLU A 30 18.65 -9.84 2.16
CA GLU A 30 17.39 -9.35 2.72
C GLU A 30 17.49 -7.91 3.23
N ASP A 31 18.62 -7.53 3.85
CA ASP A 31 18.87 -6.16 4.32
C ASP A 31 18.79 -5.13 3.18
N THR A 32 19.35 -5.44 2.02
CA THR A 32 19.31 -4.56 0.84
C THR A 32 17.90 -4.40 0.31
N ILE A 33 17.10 -5.47 0.33
CA ILE A 33 15.69 -5.43 -0.10
C ILE A 33 14.87 -4.59 0.88
N ASN A 34 15.10 -4.78 2.19
CA ASN A 34 14.45 -4.00 3.24
C ASN A 34 14.85 -2.51 3.17
N GLU A 35 16.12 -2.22 2.90
CA GLU A 35 16.60 -0.84 2.68
C GLU A 35 15.94 -0.23 1.44
N HIS A 36 15.86 -0.97 0.34
CA HIS A 36 15.22 -0.51 -0.89
C HIS A 36 13.74 -0.18 -0.68
N THR A 37 12.98 -1.11 -0.11
CA THR A 37 11.55 -0.90 0.20
C THR A 37 11.36 0.27 1.17
N THR A 38 12.26 0.43 2.14
CA THR A 38 12.27 1.57 3.06
C THR A 38 12.49 2.89 2.33
N ASN A 39 13.48 2.93 1.44
CA ASN A 39 13.78 4.11 0.64
C ASN A 39 12.62 4.51 -0.28
N VAL A 40 11.87 3.55 -0.82
CA VAL A 40 10.69 3.81 -1.66
C VAL A 40 9.63 4.59 -0.88
N TYR A 41 9.16 4.07 0.26
CA TYR A 41 8.10 4.75 1.00
C TYR A 41 8.57 6.08 1.62
N LEU A 42 9.82 6.16 2.10
CA LEU A 42 10.39 7.42 2.60
C LEU A 42 10.45 8.50 1.51
N SER A 43 10.75 8.10 0.29
CA SER A 43 10.77 9.03 -0.84
C SER A 43 9.37 9.53 -1.18
N ALA A 44 8.34 8.69 -1.07
CA ALA A 44 6.95 9.11 -1.24
C ALA A 44 6.51 10.10 -0.13
N LEU A 45 6.86 9.84 1.13
CA LEU A 45 6.63 10.79 2.24
C LEU A 45 7.35 12.13 1.99
N GLN A 46 8.57 12.09 1.49
CA GLN A 46 9.32 13.29 1.16
C GLN A 46 8.66 14.07 0.01
N ALA A 47 8.11 13.36 -0.98
CA ALA A 47 7.40 13.97 -2.10
C ALA A 47 6.11 14.68 -1.64
N LEU A 48 5.37 14.11 -0.68
CA LEU A 48 4.21 14.76 -0.07
C LEU A 48 4.58 15.96 0.81
N SER A 49 5.59 15.83 1.66
CA SER A 49 5.99 16.91 2.59
C SER A 49 6.55 18.15 1.88
N LYS A 50 7.07 18.00 0.66
CA LYS A 50 7.55 19.13 -0.17
C LYS A 50 6.44 19.85 -0.94
N GLN A 51 5.20 19.39 -0.87
CA GLN A 51 4.10 20.00 -1.63
C GLN A 51 3.72 21.36 -1.08
N LYS A 52 3.51 22.33 -1.99
CA LYS A 52 3.01 23.67 -1.64
C LYS A 52 1.51 23.70 -1.34
N SER A 53 0.78 22.66 -1.76
CA SER A 53 -0.66 22.56 -1.56
C SER A 53 -0.97 22.35 -0.08
N LYS A 54 -1.57 23.35 0.57
CA LYS A 54 -2.04 23.23 1.95
C LYS A 54 -2.98 22.03 2.15
N LYS A 55 -3.79 21.69 1.13
CA LYS A 55 -4.68 20.53 1.18
C LYS A 55 -3.92 19.19 1.27
N LEU A 56 -2.80 19.05 0.54
CA LEU A 56 -1.99 17.82 0.61
C LEU A 56 -1.27 17.69 1.94
N LEU A 57 -0.89 18.81 2.55
CA LEU A 57 -0.25 18.82 3.86
C LEU A 57 -1.24 18.46 4.98
N ILE A 58 -2.52 18.82 4.84
CA ILE A 58 -3.53 18.57 5.88
C ILE A 58 -4.17 17.18 5.72
N GLY A 59 -4.40 16.72 4.48
CA GLY A 59 -5.21 15.53 4.23
C GLY A 59 -4.56 14.26 4.75
N PRO A 60 -5.33 13.35 5.40
CA PRO A 60 -4.80 12.06 5.81
C PRO A 60 -4.55 11.20 4.58
N PHE A 61 -3.29 10.88 4.33
CA PHE A 61 -2.88 9.87 3.35
C PHE A 61 -2.35 8.64 4.08
N TYR A 62 -2.97 7.49 3.87
CA TYR A 62 -2.54 6.22 4.43
C TYR A 62 -1.60 5.51 3.48
N PHE A 63 -0.45 5.13 4.01
CA PHE A 63 0.58 4.39 3.30
C PHE A 63 0.46 2.92 3.68
N TRP A 64 0.32 2.09 2.66
CA TRP A 64 0.21 0.65 2.79
C TRP A 64 1.33 -0.02 2.01
N ILE A 65 1.78 -1.16 2.49
CA ILE A 65 2.85 -1.92 1.84
C ILE A 65 2.47 -3.40 1.74
N CYS A 66 2.83 -4.03 0.64
CA CYS A 66 2.89 -5.49 0.56
C CYS A 66 4.04 -5.94 -0.34
N GLN A 67 4.52 -7.15 -0.07
CA GLN A 67 5.25 -7.95 -1.04
C GLN A 67 4.28 -8.93 -1.68
N LYS A 68 4.24 -8.98 -3.00
CA LYS A 68 3.34 -9.87 -3.75
C LYS A 68 3.97 -10.27 -5.08
N ARG A 69 3.41 -11.30 -5.72
CA ARG A 69 3.77 -11.62 -7.10
C ARG A 69 3.15 -10.57 -8.04
N ILE A 70 3.98 -9.91 -8.84
CA ILE A 70 3.56 -8.91 -9.83
C ILE A 70 3.98 -9.32 -11.23
N LEU A 71 3.35 -8.74 -12.25
CA LEU A 71 3.79 -8.89 -13.62
C LEU A 71 4.97 -7.94 -13.87
N GLY A 72 6.18 -8.50 -13.92
CA GLY A 72 7.43 -7.79 -14.17
C GLY A 72 7.56 -7.26 -15.60
N ASP A 73 8.60 -6.47 -15.86
CA ASP A 73 8.84 -5.80 -17.15
C ASP A 73 8.97 -6.76 -18.33
N ASN A 74 9.34 -8.02 -18.08
CA ASN A 74 9.47 -9.07 -19.09
C ASN A 74 8.19 -9.92 -19.26
N ASN A 75 7.02 -9.42 -18.83
CA ASN A 75 5.74 -10.14 -18.84
C ASN A 75 5.79 -11.50 -18.12
N ARG A 76 6.61 -11.60 -17.07
CA ARG A 76 6.70 -12.78 -16.21
C ARG A 76 6.31 -12.39 -14.80
N PHE A 77 5.68 -13.32 -14.08
CA PHE A 77 5.48 -13.12 -12.66
C PHE A 77 6.83 -13.13 -11.95
N VAL A 78 7.04 -12.13 -11.09
CA VAL A 78 8.24 -11.91 -10.28
C VAL A 78 7.85 -11.52 -8.87
N ASP A 79 8.80 -11.63 -7.94
CA ASP A 79 8.61 -11.08 -6.60
C ASP A 79 8.63 -9.57 -6.68
N GLY A 80 7.64 -8.94 -6.07
CA GLY A 80 7.37 -7.54 -6.22
C GLY A 80 7.05 -6.87 -4.90
N PHE A 81 7.26 -5.56 -4.88
CA PHE A 81 6.84 -4.68 -3.80
C PHE A 81 5.78 -3.72 -4.33
N ALA A 82 4.74 -3.49 -3.55
CA ALA A 82 3.74 -2.47 -3.82
C ALA A 82 3.68 -1.49 -2.64
N LEU A 83 3.90 -0.21 -2.95
CA LEU A 83 3.49 0.89 -2.08
C LEU A 83 2.12 1.33 -2.53
N ILE A 84 1.13 1.38 -1.65
CA ILE A 84 -0.21 1.85 -1.96
C ILE A 84 -0.51 3.08 -1.09
N VAL A 85 -1.03 4.15 -1.70
CA VAL A 85 -1.38 5.39 -1.01
C VAL A 85 -2.87 5.66 -1.20
N THR A 86 -3.63 5.73 -0.09
CA THR A 86 -5.06 6.04 -0.07
C THR A 86 -5.34 7.29 0.75
N PRO A 87 -6.43 8.04 0.52
CA PRO A 87 -7.29 7.98 -0.67
C PRO A 87 -6.55 8.45 -1.93
N PHE A 88 -7.22 8.46 -3.09
CA PHE A 88 -6.63 9.05 -4.29
C PHE A 88 -6.37 10.55 -4.08
N TYR A 89 -5.27 11.08 -4.65
CA TYR A 89 -4.98 12.51 -4.57
C TYR A 89 -6.11 13.38 -5.09
N GLN A 90 -6.77 12.96 -6.17
CA GLN A 90 -7.93 13.67 -6.73
C GLN A 90 -9.07 13.84 -5.72
N GLU A 91 -9.24 12.90 -4.79
CA GLU A 91 -10.29 12.95 -3.76
C GLU A 91 -9.96 13.99 -2.68
N VAL A 92 -8.68 14.30 -2.47
CA VAL A 92 -8.21 15.29 -1.49
C VAL A 92 -8.08 16.69 -2.10
N VAL A 93 -7.48 16.79 -3.29
CA VAL A 93 -7.15 18.09 -3.90
C VAL A 93 -8.02 18.48 -5.09
N GLY A 94 -8.84 17.58 -5.62
CA GLY A 94 -9.63 17.81 -6.83
C GLY A 94 -8.77 17.95 -8.08
N ARG A 95 -7.61 17.29 -8.13
CA ARG A 95 -6.66 17.31 -9.26
C ARG A 95 -6.03 15.94 -9.46
N ASP A 96 -5.76 15.58 -10.71
CA ASP A 96 -5.17 14.30 -11.09
C ASP A 96 -3.65 14.26 -10.97
N VAL A 97 -3.04 15.37 -10.53
CA VAL A 97 -1.58 15.45 -10.42
C VAL A 97 -1.13 14.61 -9.24
N ASP A 98 -0.46 13.52 -9.56
CA ASP A 98 0.20 12.64 -8.62
C ASP A 98 1.58 13.22 -8.21
N PRO A 99 1.75 13.68 -6.96
CA PRO A 99 3.01 14.28 -6.54
C PRO A 99 4.13 13.26 -6.29
N ILE A 100 3.82 11.96 -6.17
CA ILE A 100 4.79 10.94 -5.78
C ILE A 100 5.33 10.14 -6.96
N VAL A 101 4.58 10.07 -8.08
CA VAL A 101 5.01 9.34 -9.29
C VAL A 101 6.40 9.77 -9.80
N GLU A 102 6.70 11.08 -9.81
CA GLU A 102 8.00 11.64 -10.20
C GLU A 102 9.16 11.27 -9.25
N THR A 103 8.83 10.68 -8.11
CA THR A 103 9.80 10.12 -7.19
C THR A 103 9.89 8.61 -7.35
N MET A 104 8.76 7.94 -7.58
CA MET A 104 8.72 6.48 -7.73
C MET A 104 9.51 5.99 -8.95
N TRP A 105 9.40 6.65 -10.11
CA TRP A 105 10.15 6.26 -11.32
C TRP A 105 11.68 6.30 -11.20
N LYS A 106 12.22 6.96 -10.16
CA LYS A 106 13.67 7.03 -9.90
C LYS A 106 14.19 5.78 -9.18
N HIS A 107 13.30 5.02 -8.55
CA HIS A 107 13.66 3.79 -7.86
C HIS A 107 13.81 2.65 -8.85
N LYS A 108 14.83 1.81 -8.63
CA LYS A 108 15.06 0.62 -9.46
C LYS A 108 13.85 -0.31 -9.38
N GLY A 109 13.54 -0.94 -10.51
CA GLY A 109 12.43 -1.88 -10.61
C GLY A 109 11.06 -1.23 -10.67
N TYR A 110 10.92 0.10 -10.64
CA TYR A 110 9.61 0.73 -10.83
C TYR A 110 8.98 0.29 -12.16
N ILE A 111 7.79 -0.30 -12.08
CA ILE A 111 7.05 -0.82 -13.23
C ILE A 111 5.97 0.16 -13.65
N ARG A 112 5.02 0.42 -12.75
CA ARG A 112 3.82 1.20 -13.05
C ARG A 112 3.08 1.68 -11.81
N MET A 113 2.18 2.61 -12.07
CA MET A 113 1.14 3.07 -11.15
C MET A 113 -0.22 2.51 -11.61
N GLU A 114 -1.02 1.98 -10.69
CA GLU A 114 -2.40 1.53 -10.97
C GLU A 114 -3.32 1.73 -9.76
N SER A 115 -4.64 1.72 -9.97
CA SER A 115 -5.60 1.77 -8.87
C SER A 115 -5.60 0.46 -8.08
N ALA A 116 -5.69 0.53 -6.76
CA ALA A 116 -5.77 -0.65 -5.90
C ALA A 116 -6.66 -0.43 -4.67
N ILE A 117 -7.19 -1.53 -4.14
CA ILE A 117 -7.80 -1.60 -2.81
C ILE A 117 -6.78 -2.32 -1.91
N PRO A 118 -6.13 -1.63 -0.95
CA PRO A 118 -4.98 -2.17 -0.21
C PRO A 118 -5.25 -3.55 0.40
N ILE A 119 -6.42 -3.73 1.00
CA ILE A 119 -6.77 -4.97 1.68
C ILE A 119 -6.84 -6.15 0.69
N LEU A 120 -7.44 -5.95 -0.48
CA LEU A 120 -7.52 -7.01 -1.49
C LEU A 120 -6.17 -7.37 -2.13
N GLU A 121 -5.18 -6.48 -1.99
CA GLU A 121 -3.79 -6.71 -2.37
C GLU A 121 -2.96 -7.36 -1.26
N GLY A 122 -3.55 -7.60 -0.08
CA GLY A 122 -2.84 -8.11 1.10
C GLY A 122 -1.88 -7.10 1.73
N ALA A 123 -2.11 -5.81 1.50
CA ALA A 123 -1.30 -4.74 2.06
C ALA A 123 -1.57 -4.54 3.55
N VAL A 124 -0.51 -4.21 4.29
CA VAL A 124 -0.60 -3.79 5.69
C VAL A 124 -0.35 -2.28 5.79
N PRO A 125 -1.04 -1.59 6.70
CA PRO A 125 -0.84 -0.16 6.91
C PRO A 125 0.50 0.08 7.58
N LEU A 126 1.23 1.10 7.13
CA LEU A 126 2.55 1.48 7.64
C LEU A 126 2.49 2.79 8.44
N CYS A 127 1.89 3.83 7.85
CA CYS A 127 1.74 5.13 8.49
C CYS A 127 0.58 5.92 7.87
N VAL A 128 0.15 6.96 8.58
CA VAL A 128 -0.67 8.04 8.02
C VAL A 128 0.20 9.28 7.87
N PHE A 129 0.06 10.00 6.77
CA PHE A 129 0.59 11.33 6.58
C PHE A 129 -0.54 12.33 6.79
N GLU A 130 -0.45 13.13 7.84
CA GLU A 130 -1.46 14.12 8.24
C GLU A 130 -0.76 15.32 8.88
N ASP A 131 -1.27 16.53 8.65
CA ASP A 131 -0.67 17.78 9.14
C ASP A 131 0.84 17.92 8.85
N GLY A 132 1.27 17.44 7.68
CA GLY A 132 2.65 17.48 7.22
C GLY A 132 3.58 16.48 7.91
N GLN A 133 3.04 15.58 8.72
CA GLN A 133 3.79 14.62 9.53
C GLN A 133 3.41 13.19 9.17
N ALA A 134 4.40 12.28 9.23
CA ALA A 134 4.15 10.85 9.13
C ALA A 134 3.99 10.26 10.53
N ILE A 135 2.82 9.72 10.83
CA ILE A 135 2.47 9.10 12.11
C ILE A 135 2.43 7.57 11.88
N PRO A 136 3.29 6.78 12.54
CA PRO A 136 3.35 5.34 12.34
C PRO A 136 2.06 4.65 12.81
N ILE A 137 1.67 3.59 12.11
CA ILE A 137 0.55 2.72 12.49
C ILE A 137 1.14 1.43 13.04
N GLU A 138 0.78 1.10 14.28
CA GLU A 138 1.22 -0.14 14.91
C GLU A 138 0.36 -1.31 14.43
N LEU A 139 1.01 -2.35 13.91
CA LEU A 139 0.34 -3.57 13.48
C LEU A 139 0.18 -4.53 14.65
N ASP A 140 -0.90 -4.35 15.41
CA ASP A 140 -1.25 -5.22 16.53
C ASP A 140 -2.21 -6.35 16.12
N ALA A 141 -2.48 -7.26 17.05
CA ALA A 141 -3.36 -8.40 16.83
C ALA A 141 -4.82 -7.98 16.57
N ALA A 142 -5.26 -6.82 17.04
CA ALA A 142 -6.62 -6.32 16.82
C ALA A 142 -6.76 -5.76 15.40
N LEU A 143 -5.77 -4.99 14.94
CA LEU A 143 -5.71 -4.47 13.58
C LEU A 143 -5.60 -5.60 12.55
N LEU A 144 -4.76 -6.62 12.81
CA LEU A 144 -4.72 -7.82 11.98
C LEU A 144 -6.08 -8.52 11.88
N ALA A 145 -6.89 -8.51 12.95
CA ALA A 145 -8.23 -9.13 12.97
C ALA A 145 -9.13 -8.42 12.00
N ARG A 146 -9.11 -7.09 12.10
CA ARG A 146 -9.91 -6.21 11.27
C ARG A 146 -9.51 -6.32 9.81
N LEU A 147 -8.22 -6.43 9.49
CA LEU A 147 -7.75 -6.68 8.13
C LEU A 147 -8.25 -8.02 7.59
N ASN A 148 -8.13 -9.08 8.39
CA ASN A 148 -8.64 -10.40 8.05
C ASN A 148 -10.14 -10.39 7.76
N ASP A 149 -10.94 -9.84 8.68
CA ASP A 149 -12.40 -9.84 8.57
C ASP A 149 -12.87 -8.96 7.40
N THR A 150 -12.24 -7.78 7.23
CA THR A 150 -12.56 -6.89 6.11
C THR A 150 -12.20 -7.52 4.76
N PHE A 151 -11.10 -8.27 4.69
CA PHE A 151 -10.72 -8.99 3.47
C PHE A 151 -11.76 -10.04 3.09
N GLU A 152 -12.16 -10.89 4.05
CA GLU A 152 -13.19 -11.92 3.80
C GLU A 152 -14.52 -11.29 3.39
N GLU A 153 -14.96 -10.25 4.10
CA GLU A 153 -16.20 -9.53 3.78
C GLU A 153 -16.16 -8.95 2.36
N HIS A 154 -15.09 -8.24 2.01
CA HIS A 154 -14.96 -7.59 0.71
C HIS A 154 -14.91 -8.63 -0.42
N GLN A 155 -14.19 -9.73 -0.21
CA GLN A 155 -14.09 -10.79 -1.18
C GLN A 155 -15.41 -11.53 -1.39
N TYR A 156 -16.16 -11.77 -0.31
CA TYR A 156 -17.50 -12.32 -0.36
C TYR A 156 -18.44 -11.41 -1.16
N MET A 157 -18.45 -10.10 -0.88
CA MET A 157 -19.26 -9.13 -1.64
C MET A 157 -18.93 -9.14 -3.13
N LEU A 158 -17.65 -9.22 -3.50
CA LEU A 158 -17.21 -9.34 -4.90
C LEU A 158 -17.70 -10.63 -5.56
N SER A 159 -17.76 -11.75 -4.82
CA SER A 159 -18.27 -13.02 -5.34
C SER A 159 -19.77 -12.99 -5.63
N LEU A 160 -20.54 -12.18 -4.89
CA LEU A 160 -21.98 -12.02 -5.12
C LEU A 160 -22.27 -11.27 -6.42
N VAL A 161 -21.43 -10.28 -6.76
CA VAL A 161 -21.59 -9.49 -7.99
C VAL A 161 -20.96 -10.15 -9.22
N ASN A 162 -19.98 -11.04 -9.02
CA ASN A 162 -19.31 -11.79 -10.09
C ASN A 162 -19.39 -13.32 -9.85
N PRO A 163 -20.53 -13.96 -10.13
CA PRO A 163 -20.70 -15.39 -9.97
C PRO A 163 -19.71 -16.15 -10.87
N GLY A 164 -18.74 -16.84 -10.27
CA GLY A 164 -17.65 -17.52 -10.98
C GLY A 164 -16.26 -16.92 -10.76
N MET A 165 -16.15 -15.82 -10.00
CA MET A 165 -14.87 -15.34 -9.53
C MET A 165 -14.19 -16.39 -8.62
N THR A 166 -12.93 -16.69 -8.90
CA THR A 166 -12.10 -17.48 -7.99
C THR A 166 -11.77 -16.68 -6.74
N LEU A 167 -12.09 -17.24 -5.58
CA LEU A 167 -11.71 -16.65 -4.30
C LEU A 167 -10.18 -16.73 -4.09
N ARG A 168 -9.56 -15.60 -3.75
CA ARG A 168 -8.17 -15.45 -3.31
C ARG A 168 -8.01 -15.97 -1.89
N SER A 169 -6.88 -16.64 -1.64
CA SER A 169 -6.45 -16.99 -0.28
C SER A 169 -6.25 -15.72 0.56
N ASN A 170 -6.68 -15.77 1.81
CA ASN A 170 -6.54 -14.66 2.73
C ASN A 170 -5.09 -14.47 3.20
N PRO A 171 -4.44 -13.34 2.86
CA PRO A 171 -3.03 -13.12 3.20
C PRO A 171 -2.82 -12.89 4.70
N TYR A 172 -3.85 -12.46 5.43
CA TYR A 172 -3.76 -12.11 6.85
C TYR A 172 -3.79 -13.33 7.79
N VAL A 173 -4.23 -14.49 7.30
CA VAL A 173 -4.23 -15.74 8.08
C VAL A 173 -2.79 -16.18 8.42
N GLU A 174 -1.82 -15.95 7.53
CA GLU A 174 -0.43 -16.29 7.80
C GLU A 174 0.22 -15.36 8.84
N PHE A 175 -0.10 -14.06 8.81
CA PHE A 175 0.35 -13.12 9.83
C PHE A 175 -0.11 -13.57 11.22
N TYR A 176 -1.36 -13.99 11.33
CA TYR A 176 -1.93 -14.52 12.57
C TYR A 176 -1.22 -15.76 13.12
N ARG A 177 -0.74 -16.65 12.25
CA ARG A 177 -0.01 -17.86 12.66
C ARG A 177 1.40 -17.55 13.15
N ARG A 178 2.01 -16.45 12.69
CA ARG A 178 3.36 -16.03 13.10
C ARG A 178 3.38 -15.18 14.37
N SER A 179 2.25 -14.58 14.72
CA SER A 179 2.08 -13.74 15.93
C SER A 179 1.63 -14.48 17.18
N ARG A 180 1.54 -15.82 17.14
CA ARG A 180 1.26 -16.70 18.29
C ARG A 180 2.48 -17.55 18.61
#